data_AF-R1FXX1-F1
#
_entry.id   AF-R1FXX1-F1
#
_cell.length_a   1.000
_cell.length_b   1.000
_cell.length_c   1.000
_cell.angle_alpha   90.00
_cell.angle_beta   90.00
_cell.angle_gamma   90.00
#
_symmetry.space_group_name_H-M   'P 1'
#
loop_
_entity.id
_entity.type
_entity.pdbx_description
1 polymer ?
#
loop_
_entity_poly.entity_id
_entity_poly.type
_entity_poly.pdbx_seq_one_letter_code
_entity_poly.pdbx_strand_id
1 'polypeptide(L)'
;MVVLDSVPGLDVQVHVSGKPAEEFANDDEQDDRRGATRYVEAVSGAEFHVQWTFVASEFKYRNWAINGLVYIDGKYADGRIFRPETVKHLESFTVKMTGVWKKEKGRYVERPMIFSDLMIV
;
A
#
# COMPACT_ATOMS: atom_id res chain seq x y z
N MET A 1 -6.86 7.77 -3.18
CA MET A 1 -7.16 6.36 -3.45
C MET A 1 -6.76 6.06 -4.88
N VAL A 2 -5.80 5.14 -5.08
CA VAL A 2 -5.42 4.71 -6.43
C VAL A 2 -6.24 3.50 -6.85
N VAL A 3 -7.14 3.70 -7.80
CA VAL A 3 -7.84 2.62 -8.52
C VAL A 3 -7.29 2.57 -9.93
N LEU A 4 -6.73 1.42 -10.32
CA LEU A 4 -6.23 1.22 -11.67
C LEU A 4 -7.30 0.53 -12.51
N ASP A 5 -7.75 1.18 -13.59
CA ASP A 5 -8.74 0.63 -14.53
C ASP A 5 -8.32 -0.73 -15.11
N SER A 6 -7.02 -1.00 -15.20
CA SER A 6 -6.49 -2.27 -15.72
C SER A 6 -6.61 -3.44 -14.73
N VAL A 7 -6.86 -3.14 -13.45
CA VAL A 7 -6.96 -4.09 -12.34
C VAL A 7 -8.20 -3.76 -11.47
N PRO A 8 -9.42 -3.88 -12.02
CA PRO A 8 -10.65 -3.63 -11.26
C PRO A 8 -10.74 -4.56 -10.05
N GLY A 9 -11.40 -4.08 -8.99
CA GLY A 9 -11.51 -4.79 -7.72
C GLY A 9 -10.23 -4.80 -6.87
N LEU A 10 -9.20 -4.04 -7.23
CA LEU A 10 -8.06 -3.76 -6.36
C LEU A 10 -8.02 -2.26 -6.03
N ASP A 11 -8.05 -1.96 -4.74
CA ASP A 11 -7.81 -0.64 -4.20
C ASP A 11 -6.53 -0.67 -3.33
N VAL A 12 -5.67 0.33 -3.51
CA VAL A 12 -4.46 0.55 -2.71
C VAL A 12 -4.47 1.97 -2.17
N GLN A 13 -4.30 2.09 -0.86
CA GLN A 13 -4.37 3.36 -0.15
C GLN A 13 -3.21 3.50 0.83
N VAL A 14 -2.68 4.71 0.95
CA VAL A 14 -1.89 5.12 2.10
C VAL A 14 -2.85 5.66 3.15
N HIS A 15 -2.65 5.28 4.40
CA HIS A 15 -3.41 5.79 5.54
C HIS A 15 -2.47 6.47 6.51
N VAL A 16 -2.80 7.69 6.93
CA VAL A 16 -2.04 8.49 7.91
C VAL A 16 -2.88 8.65 9.16
N SER A 17 -2.30 8.36 10.34
CA SER A 17 -3.02 8.45 11.62
C SER A 17 -4.36 7.68 11.64
N GLY A 18 -4.41 6.54 10.94
CA GLY A 18 -5.58 5.64 10.91
C GLY A 18 -6.70 6.03 9.95
N LYS A 19 -6.52 7.06 9.13
CA LYS A 19 -7.50 7.48 8.10
C LYS A 19 -6.86 7.40 6.70
N PRO A 20 -7.65 7.14 5.64
CA PRO A 20 -7.15 7.26 4.27
C PRO A 20 -6.54 8.65 4.06
N ALA A 21 -5.34 8.68 3.50
CA ALA A 21 -4.70 9.93 3.14
C ALA A 21 -5.43 10.58 1.96
N GLU A 22 -5.50 11.90 1.96
CA GLU A 22 -5.89 12.62 0.76
C GLU A 22 -4.78 12.51 -0.28
N GLU A 23 -5.15 12.11 -1.49
CA GLU A 23 -4.22 11.88 -2.59
C GLU A 23 -4.50 12.89 -3.70
N PHE A 24 -3.49 13.68 -4.04
CA PHE A 24 -3.55 14.68 -5.09
C PHE A 24 -2.90 14.14 -6.36
N ALA A 25 -3.50 14.44 -7.52
CA ALA A 25 -2.90 14.11 -8.80
C ALA A 25 -1.57 14.86 -8.97
N ASN A 26 -0.61 14.21 -9.63
CA ASN A 26 0.63 14.87 -10.03
C ASN A 26 0.44 15.45 -11.44
N ASP A 27 0.33 16.77 -11.56
CA ASP A 27 0.15 17.42 -12.87
C ASP A 27 1.38 17.25 -13.79
N ASP A 28 2.55 16.98 -13.20
CA ASP A 28 3.80 16.75 -13.94
C ASP A 28 3.97 15.29 -14.40
N GLU A 29 3.26 14.34 -13.79
CA GLU A 29 3.31 12.91 -14.15
C GLU A 29 1.92 12.38 -14.51
N GLN A 30 1.72 12.06 -15.79
CA GLN A 30 0.50 11.40 -16.23
C GLN A 30 0.44 9.97 -15.71
N ASP A 31 -0.72 9.60 -15.18
CA ASP A 31 -1.06 8.21 -14.93
C ASP A 31 -0.94 7.39 -16.20
N ASP A 32 -0.44 6.17 -16.05
CA ASP A 32 -0.49 5.18 -17.11
C ASP A 32 -1.48 4.06 -16.75
N ARG A 33 -1.62 3.09 -17.66
CA ARG A 33 -2.58 2.00 -17.44
C ARG A 33 -2.20 1.08 -16.28
N ARG A 34 -0.95 1.07 -15.83
CA ARG A 34 -0.36 0.11 -14.89
C ARG A 34 0.11 0.76 -13.59
N GLY A 35 0.08 2.08 -13.50
CA GLY A 35 0.55 2.83 -12.36
C GLY A 35 0.00 4.25 -12.37
N ALA A 36 -0.06 4.83 -11.18
CA ALA A 36 -0.48 6.19 -10.94
C ALA A 36 0.42 6.80 -9.88
N THR A 37 0.77 8.07 -10.05
CA THR A 37 1.54 8.82 -9.05
C THR A 37 0.61 9.79 -8.33
N ARG A 38 0.68 9.80 -7.00
CA ARG A 38 -0.12 10.67 -6.15
C ARG A 38 0.75 11.34 -5.11
N TYR A 39 0.47 12.61 -4.84
CA TYR A 39 1.02 13.31 -3.68
C TYR A 39 0.12 13.11 -2.48
N VAL A 40 0.75 12.94 -1.31
CA VAL A 40 0.07 12.88 -0.02
C VAL A 40 0.70 13.91 0.88
N GLU A 41 -0.12 14.71 1.55
CA GLU A 41 0.34 15.62 2.59
C GLU A 41 0.21 14.96 3.97
N ALA A 42 1.28 15.04 4.77
CA ALA A 42 1.31 14.49 6.12
C ALA A 42 2.21 15.32 7.03
N VAL A 43 1.94 15.26 8.33
CA VAL A 43 2.78 15.89 9.36
C VAL A 43 4.04 15.05 9.57
N SER A 44 5.20 15.68 9.71
CA SER A 44 6.45 15.00 10.06
C SER A 44 6.28 14.12 11.31
N GLY A 45 6.86 12.92 11.28
CA GLY A 45 6.76 11.94 12.34
C GLY A 45 5.41 11.21 12.42
N ALA A 46 4.42 11.56 11.59
CA ALA A 46 3.17 10.82 11.54
C ALA A 46 3.41 9.39 11.04
N GLU A 47 2.79 8.43 11.72
CA GLU A 47 2.76 7.04 11.28
C GLU A 47 1.82 6.87 10.08
N PHE A 48 2.25 6.03 9.15
CA PHE A 48 1.42 5.63 8.02
C PHE A 48 1.44 4.12 7.80
N HIS A 49 0.43 3.64 7.08
CA HIS A 49 0.36 2.25 6.64
C HIS A 49 -0.15 2.15 5.21
N VAL A 50 0.22 1.06 4.53
CA VAL A 50 -0.34 0.72 3.21
C VAL A 50 -1.48 -0.26 3.43
N GLN A 51 -2.61 0.01 2.80
CA GLN A 51 -3.79 -0.85 2.81
C GLN A 51 -4.09 -1.34 1.40
N TRP A 52 -4.29 -2.65 1.26
CA TRP A 52 -4.85 -3.25 0.06
C TRP A 52 -6.26 -3.73 0.36
N THR A 53 -7.18 -3.47 -0.55
CA THR A 53 -8.54 -4.01 -0.53
C THR A 53 -8.81 -4.71 -1.85
N PHE A 54 -9.23 -5.97 -1.77
CA PHE A 54 -9.58 -6.80 -2.92
C PHE A 54 -11.08 -7.07 -2.90
N VAL A 55 -11.81 -6.63 -3.92
CA VAL A 55 -13.22 -6.95 -4.15
C VAL A 55 -13.29 -8.15 -5.09
N ALA A 56 -13.59 -9.34 -4.56
CA ALA A 56 -13.36 -10.59 -5.28
C ALA A 56 -14.25 -10.75 -6.53
N SER A 57 -15.47 -10.20 -6.50
CA SER A 57 -16.39 -10.23 -7.65
C SER A 57 -15.81 -9.54 -8.89
N GLU A 58 -15.02 -8.49 -8.69
CA GLU A 58 -14.44 -7.64 -9.74
C GLU A 58 -12.98 -8.01 -10.05
N PHE A 59 -12.26 -8.53 -9.06
CA PHE A 59 -10.84 -8.82 -9.17
C PHE A 59 -10.57 -10.13 -9.93
N LYS A 60 -10.25 -10.00 -11.23
CA LYS A 60 -10.00 -11.13 -12.15
C LYS A 60 -8.90 -12.09 -11.70
N TYR A 61 -7.95 -11.65 -10.88
CA TYR A 61 -6.83 -12.48 -10.41
C TYR A 61 -7.08 -13.13 -9.04
N ARG A 62 -8.32 -13.15 -8.53
CA ARG A 62 -8.66 -13.70 -7.21
C ARG A 62 -8.22 -15.14 -6.96
N ASN A 63 -8.03 -15.91 -8.02
CA ASN A 63 -7.62 -17.32 -7.95
C ASN A 63 -6.09 -17.50 -7.99
N TRP A 64 -5.32 -16.41 -8.07
CA TRP A 64 -3.86 -16.43 -8.17
C TRP A 64 -3.21 -15.90 -6.90
N ALA A 65 -1.96 -16.29 -6.67
CA ALA A 65 -1.16 -15.67 -5.62
C ALA A 65 -0.73 -14.28 -6.09
N ILE A 66 -0.93 -13.27 -5.25
CA ILE A 66 -0.63 -11.87 -5.54
C ILE A 66 0.51 -11.45 -4.62
N ASN A 67 1.53 -10.80 -5.17
CA ASN A 67 2.64 -10.28 -4.39
C ASN A 67 2.55 -8.75 -4.35
N GLY A 68 2.24 -8.19 -3.18
CA GLY A 68 2.27 -6.75 -2.94
C GLY A 68 3.62 -6.36 -2.35
N LEU A 69 4.36 -5.51 -3.06
CA LEU A 69 5.68 -5.03 -2.63
C LEU A 69 5.57 -3.54 -2.28
N VAL A 70 6.15 -3.14 -1.15
CA VAL A 70 6.23 -1.74 -0.74
C VAL A 70 7.68 -1.29 -0.80
N TYR A 71 7.89 -0.16 -1.47
CA TYR A 71 9.16 0.54 -1.54
C TYR A 71 9.00 1.89 -0.85
N ILE A 72 9.99 2.29 -0.05
CA ILE A 72 10.03 3.59 0.64
C ILE A 72 11.35 4.25 0.23
N ASP A 73 11.29 5.50 -0.22
CA ASP A 73 12.43 6.26 -0.72
C ASP A 73 13.24 5.48 -1.79
N GLY A 74 12.51 4.79 -2.69
CA GLY A 74 13.08 3.97 -3.76
C GLY A 74 13.72 2.65 -3.31
N LYS A 75 13.67 2.30 -2.02
CA LYS A 75 14.26 1.07 -1.48
C LYS A 75 13.17 0.08 -1.06
N TYR A 76 13.39 -1.20 -1.35
CA TYR A 76 12.49 -2.25 -0.89
C TYR A 76 12.36 -2.22 0.64
N ALA A 77 11.14 -2.07 1.13
CA ALA A 77 10.83 -2.01 2.54
C ALA A 77 10.38 -3.39 3.04
N ASP A 78 9.24 -3.87 2.53
CA ASP A 78 8.71 -5.20 2.80
C ASP A 78 7.66 -5.58 1.74
N GLY A 79 7.09 -6.77 1.86
CA GLY A 79 6.01 -7.22 0.98
C GLY A 79 5.08 -8.23 1.64
N ARG A 80 3.97 -8.50 0.98
CA ARG A 80 2.99 -9.51 1.39
C ARG A 80 2.57 -10.37 0.21
N ILE A 81 2.50 -11.68 0.47
CA ILE A 81 1.91 -12.65 -0.45
C ILE A 81 0.46 -12.88 -0.03
N PHE A 82 -0.47 -12.48 -0.89
CA PHE A 82 -1.90 -12.77 -0.75
C PHE A 82 -2.20 -14.07 -1.49
N ARG A 83 -2.60 -15.10 -0.74
CA ARG A 83 -2.90 -16.41 -1.32
C ARG A 83 -4.31 -16.42 -1.89
N PRO A 84 -4.59 -17.21 -2.95
CA PRO A 84 -5.93 -17.34 -3.52
C PRO A 84 -6.98 -17.64 -2.46
N GLU A 85 -6.67 -18.52 -1.50
CA GLU A 85 -7.56 -18.95 -0.43
C GLU A 85 -8.04 -17.80 0.45
N THR A 86 -7.24 -16.73 0.55
CA THR A 86 -7.55 -15.55 1.35
C THR A 86 -8.46 -14.58 0.60
N VAL A 87 -8.38 -14.54 -0.72
CA VAL A 87 -9.11 -13.56 -1.56
C VAL A 87 -10.38 -14.16 -2.17
N LYS A 88 -10.34 -15.40 -2.66
CA LYS A 88 -11.39 -15.97 -3.54
C LYS A 88 -12.74 -16.26 -2.86
N HIS A 89 -12.76 -16.39 -1.54
CA HIS A 89 -13.96 -16.80 -0.78
C HIS A 89 -14.66 -15.64 -0.06
N LEU A 90 -14.04 -14.46 -0.06
CA LEU A 90 -14.59 -13.28 0.59
C LEU A 90 -15.22 -12.37 -0.46
N GLU A 91 -16.28 -11.65 -0.11
CA GLU A 91 -16.82 -10.58 -0.97
C GLU A 91 -15.77 -9.46 -1.12
N SER A 92 -15.16 -9.09 -0.01
CA SER A 92 -14.04 -8.15 0.06
C SER A 92 -13.01 -8.62 1.08
N PHE A 93 -11.73 -8.41 0.78
CA PHE A 93 -10.60 -8.72 1.65
C PHE A 93 -9.71 -7.49 1.80
N THR A 94 -9.62 -6.94 3.00
CA THR A 94 -8.77 -5.78 3.32
C THR A 94 -7.64 -6.19 4.25
N VAL A 95 -6.44 -5.70 3.97
CA VAL A 95 -5.22 -6.01 4.72
C VAL A 95 -4.33 -4.77 4.82
N LYS A 96 -3.77 -4.56 6.02
CA LYS A 96 -2.91 -3.43 6.35
C LYS A 96 -1.49 -3.89 6.60
N MET A 97 -0.52 -3.15 6.06
CA MET A 97 0.90 -3.24 6.41
C MET A 97 1.27 -1.98 7.20
N THR A 98 1.33 -2.13 8.52
CA THR A 98 1.61 -1.07 9.50
C THR A 98 3.08 -0.79 9.71
N GLY A 99 3.94 -1.73 9.33
CA GLY A 99 5.38 -1.61 9.48
C GLY A 99 6.15 -2.62 8.65
N VAL A 100 7.47 -2.57 8.81
CA VAL A 100 8.42 -3.46 8.17
C VAL A 100 8.93 -4.48 9.18
N TRP A 101 8.89 -5.76 8.83
CA TRP A 101 9.44 -6.81 9.68
C TRP A 101 10.96 -6.86 9.54
N LYS A 102 11.67 -6.71 10.66
CA LYS A 102 13.13 -6.84 10.72
C LYS A 102 13.54 -7.84 11.77
N LYS A 103 14.63 -8.56 11.49
CA LYS A 103 15.26 -9.44 12.46
C LYS A 103 16.27 -8.64 13.28
N GLU A 104 15.98 -8.46 14.57
CA GLU A 104 16.81 -7.75 15.53
C GLU A 104 17.12 -8.66 16.71
N LYS A 105 18.41 -8.83 17.04
CA LYS A 105 18.86 -9.68 18.17
C LYS A 105 18.22 -11.07 18.18
N GLY A 106 18.03 -11.66 16.99
CA GLY A 106 17.46 -12.99 16.82
C GLY A 106 15.92 -13.07 16.84
N ARG A 107 15.20 -11.96 17.05
CA ARG A 107 13.73 -11.91 17.05
C ARG A 107 13.23 -11.07 15.89
N TYR A 108 12.05 -11.40 15.38
CA TYR A 108 11.33 -10.54 14.45
C TYR A 108 10.61 -9.45 15.22
N VAL A 109 10.82 -8.20 14.81
CA VAL A 109 10.10 -7.03 15.31
C VAL A 109 9.51 -6.29 14.12
N GLU A 110 8.31 -5.74 14.31
CA GLU A 110 7.71 -4.83 13.33
C GLU A 110 8.14 -3.40 13.67
N ARG A 111 8.69 -2.69 12.69
CA ARG A 111 9.05 -1.27 12.81
C ARG A 111 8.02 -0.43 12.07
N PRO A 112 7.33 0.52 12.74
CA PRO A 112 6.32 1.35 12.08
C PRO A 112 6.97 2.21 10.99
N MET A 113 6.17 2.55 9.97
CA MET A 113 6.58 3.50 8.94
C MET A 113 6.16 4.91 9.36
N ILE A 114 7.09 5.85 9.30
CA ILE A 114 6.89 7.25 9.71
C ILE A 114 7.37 8.18 8.61
N PHE A 115 6.67 9.30 8.40
CA PHE A 115 7.19 10.37 7.55
C PHE A 115 8.37 11.05 8.24
N SER A 116 9.46 11.28 7.49
CA SER A 116 10.60 12.04 7.98
C SER A 116 10.27 13.52 8.09
N ASP A 117 11.13 14.27 8.78
CA ASP A 117 11.07 15.73 8.72
C ASP A 117 11.29 16.23 7.29
N LEU A 118 10.57 17.30 6.93
CA LEU A 118 10.78 18.03 5.69
C LEU A 118 12.14 18.75 5.75
N MET A 119 13.10 18.24 4.98
CA MET A 119 14.39 18.88 4.76
C MET A 119 14.23 19.87 3.61
N ILE A 120 13.92 21.13 3.92
CA ILE A 120 13.96 22.21 2.93
C ILE A 120 15.42 22.62 2.75
N VAL A 121 16.01 22.29 1.58
CA VAL A 121 17.38 22.67 1.20
C VAL A 121 17.35 23.89 0.29
#